data_AF-A0A3S4LV41-F1
#
_entry.id   AF-A0A3S4LV41-F1
#
_cell.length_a   1.000
_cell.length_b   1.000
_cell.length_c   1.000
_cell.angle_alpha   90.00
_cell.angle_beta   90.00
_cell.angle_gamma   90.00
#
_symmetry.space_group_name_H-M   'P 1'
#
loop_
_entity.id
_entity.type
_entity.pdbx_description
1 polymer ?
#
loop_
_entity_poly.entity_id
_entity_poly.type
_entity_poly.pdbx_seq_one_letter_code
_entity_poly.pdbx_strand_id
1 'polypeptide(L)' 'MFCIVRTLPSPNSKPWGSKQLLSLPTNAELNVEIMANGVLLGNGELVQMNDTLGVEIHEWLSESGNGE' A
#
# COMPACT_ATOMS: atom_id res chain seq x y z
N MET A 1 12.31 -6.72 -0.75
CA MET A 1 11.00 -6.55 -0.08
C MET A 1 10.26 -5.50 -0.88
N PHE A 2 9.22 -5.89 -1.62
CA PHE A 2 8.51 -4.99 -2.52
C PHE A 2 7.21 -4.56 -1.83
N CYS A 3 7.00 -3.25 -1.63
CA CYS A 3 5.69 -2.75 -1.21
C CYS A 3 4.74 -2.86 -2.40
N ILE A 4 3.77 -3.78 -2.32
CA ILE A 4 2.73 -3.88 -3.33
C ILE A 4 1.64 -2.89 -2.94
N VAL A 5 1.57 -1.75 -3.63
CA VAL A 5 0.37 -0.89 -3.58
C VAL A 5 -0.74 -1.66 -4.30
N ARG A 6 -1.51 -2.46 -3.56
CA ARG A 6 -2.70 -3.12 -4.12
C ARG A 6 -3.86 -2.14 -4.00
N THR A 7 -4.24 -1.49 -5.10
CA THR A 7 -5.63 -1.07 -5.22
C THR A 7 -6.47 -2.33 -5.42
N LEU A 8 -7.27 -2.71 -4.41
CA LEU A 8 -8.24 -3.78 -4.60
C LEU A 8 -9.17 -3.38 -5.75
N PRO A 9 -9.30 -4.20 -6.80
CA PRO A 9 -10.28 -3.94 -7.83
C PRO A 9 -11.66 -3.91 -7.15
N SER A 10 -12.46 -2.89 -7.46
CA SER A 10 -13.87 -2.86 -7.08
C SER A 10 -14.51 -4.20 -7.48
N PRO A 11 -15.39 -4.79 -6.64
CA PRO A 11 -15.98 -6.12 -6.86
C PRO A 11 -16.77 -6.26 -8.17
N ASN A 12 -16.98 -5.17 -8.91
CA ASN A 12 -17.64 -5.13 -10.22
C ASN A 12 -16.68 -4.98 -11.43
N SER A 13 -15.37 -5.23 -11.27
CA SER A 13 -14.41 -5.04 -12.37
C SER A 13 -14.40 -6.20 -13.39
N LYS A 14 -14.55 -5.83 -14.66
CA LYS A 14 -14.51 -6.68 -15.86
C LYS A 14 -13.10 -7.31 -16.02
N PRO A 15 -12.97 -8.54 -16.57
CA PRO A 15 -11.68 -9.22 -16.72
C PRO A 15 -10.61 -8.37 -17.43
N TRP A 16 -9.36 -8.48 -16.96
CA TRP A 16 -8.16 -7.77 -17.41
C TRP A 16 -7.78 -8.12 -18.87
N GLY A 17 -8.58 -7.64 -19.82
CA GLY A 17 -8.38 -7.84 -21.26
C GLY A 17 -7.98 -6.57 -22.03
N SER A 18 -7.82 -5.43 -21.36
CA SER A 18 -7.39 -4.18 -21.98
C SER A 18 -6.62 -3.32 -20.99
N LYS A 19 -5.78 -2.41 -21.51
CA LYS A 19 -5.06 -1.40 -20.73
C LYS A 19 -6.08 -0.53 -19.98
N GLN A 20 -6.43 -0.94 -18.77
CA GLN A 20 -7.37 -0.25 -17.91
C GLN A 20 -6.59 0.76 -17.09
N LEU A 21 -6.88 2.05 -17.28
CA LEU A 21 -6.38 3.09 -16.39
C LEU A 21 -7.24 3.04 -15.12
N LEU A 22 -6.61 2.75 -14.00
CA LEU A 22 -7.24 2.82 -12.68
C LEU A 22 -6.94 4.19 -12.10
N SER A 23 -8.01 4.95 -11.83
CA SER A 23 -7.87 6.21 -11.12
C SER A 23 -7.54 5.94 -9.66
N LEU A 24 -6.47 6.57 -9.16
CA LEU A 24 -6.18 6.61 -7.74
C LEU A 24 -6.97 7.75 -7.08
N PRO A 25 -7.37 7.58 -5.81
CA PRO A 25 -7.91 8.70 -5.04
C PRO A 25 -6.86 9.81 -4.91
N THR A 26 -7.33 11.05 -4.74
CA THR A 26 -6.46 12.20 -4.48
C THR A 26 -5.60 11.94 -3.25
N ASN A 27 -4.29 12.20 -3.34
CA ASN A 27 -3.30 12.00 -2.28
C ASN A 27 -3.11 10.53 -1.84
N ALA A 28 -3.32 9.56 -2.73
CA ALA A 28 -3.07 8.14 -2.45
C ALA A 28 -1.63 7.86 -2.03
N GLU A 29 -0.68 8.66 -2.51
CA GLU A 29 0.74 8.63 -2.16
C GLU A 29 1.00 8.93 -0.68
N LEU A 30 0.12 9.68 0.01
CA LEU A 30 0.30 10.08 1.41
C LEU A 30 -0.20 9.02 2.41
N ASN A 31 -0.92 8.01 1.94
CA ASN A 31 -1.57 7.01 2.80
C ASN A 31 -1.40 5.60 2.24
N VAL A 32 -0.15 5.15 2.20
CA VAL A 32 0.24 3.81 1.79
C VAL A 32 0.23 2.88 3.00
N GLU A 33 -0.47 1.76 2.88
CA GLU A 33 -0.50 0.69 3.89
C GLU A 33 0.78 -0.17 3.81
N ILE A 34 1.41 -0.39 4.96
CA ILE A 34 2.57 -1.26 5.11
C ILE A 34 2.07 -2.60 5.64
N MET A 35 2.20 -3.65 4.84
CA MET A 35 1.73 -4.99 5.18
C MET A 35 2.87 -6.00 5.17
N ALA A 36 2.91 -6.91 6.14
CA ALA A 36 3.77 -8.09 6.13
C ALA A 36 2.92 -9.33 6.27
N ASN A 37 3.08 -10.30 5.36
CA ASN A 37 2.32 -11.56 5.37
C ASN A 37 0.79 -11.39 5.45
N GLY A 38 0.25 -10.28 4.91
CA GLY A 38 -1.18 -9.96 4.96
C GLY A 38 -1.63 -9.25 6.24
N VAL A 39 -0.75 -9.04 7.21
CA VAL A 39 -1.01 -8.26 8.44
C VAL A 39 -0.64 -6.80 8.19
N LEU A 40 -1.56 -5.89 8.48
CA LEU A 40 -1.33 -4.45 8.44
C LEU A 40 -0.44 -4.06 9.62
N LEU A 41 0.73 -3.49 9.32
CA LEU A 41 1.72 -3.08 10.32
C LEU A 41 1.73 -1.57 10.55
N GLY A 42 1.27 -0.77 9.59
CA GLY A 42 1.36 0.68 9.68
C GLY A 42 0.94 1.38 8.40
N ASN A 43 1.10 2.70 8.41
CA ASN A 43 0.85 3.57 7.26
C ASN A 43 2.01 4.56 7.07
N GLY A 44 2.10 5.09 5.86
CA GLY A 44 3.18 5.99 5.47
C GLY A 44 2.95 6.66 4.13
N GLU A 45 3.98 7.35 3.66
CA GLU A 45 3.98 8.08 2.40
C GLU A 45 4.95 7.44 1.40
N LEU A 46 4.55 7.38 0.13
CA LEU A 46 5.41 6.93 -0.95
C LEU A 46 6.49 7.96 -1.23
N VAL A 47 7.75 7.55 -1.12
CA VAL A 47 8.91 8.41 -1.37
C VAL A 47 9.83 7.79 -2.41
N GLN A 48 10.57 8.63 -3.15
CA GLN A 48 11.62 8.16 -4.04
C GLN A 48 12.99 8.51 -3.44
N MET A 49 13.83 7.50 -3.24
CA MET A 49 15.21 7.66 -2.77
C MET A 49 16.15 6.91 -3.69
N ASN A 50 17.16 7.60 -4.24
CA ASN A 50 18.20 7.00 -5.08
C ASN A 50 17.62 6.09 -6.18
N ASP A 51 16.70 6.64 -6.97
CA ASP A 51 15.99 5.94 -8.06
C ASP A 51 15.14 4.74 -7.61
N THR A 52 14.95 4.56 -6.30
CA THR A 52 14.17 3.47 -5.72
C THR A 52 12.93 4.02 -5.04
N LEU A 53 11.80 3.34 -5.23
CA LEU A 53 10.57 3.62 -4.49
C LEU A 53 10.65 3.02 -3.09
N GLY A 54 10.42 3.85 -2.08
CA GLY A 54 10.32 3.48 -0.68
C GLY A 54 9.02 4.00 -0.07
N VAL A 55 8.82 3.68 1.20
CA VAL A 55 7.73 4.21 2.00
C VAL A 55 8.35 4.85 3.24
N GLU A 56 8.12 6.14 3.45
CA GLU A 56 8.40 6.82 4.70
C GLU A 56 7.29 6.50 5.70
N ILE A 57 7.64 5.97 6.86
CA ILE A 57 6.66 5.47 7.82
C ILE A 57 6.20 6.64 8.71
N HIS A 58 4.89 6.86 8.75
CA HIS A 58 4.28 7.87 9.62
C HIS A 58 3.75 7.26 10.91
N GLU A 59 3.12 6.09 10.83
CA GLU A 59 2.51 5.43 11.97
C GLU A 59 2.75 3.92 11.91
N TRP A 60 3.19 3.36 13.04
CA TRP A 60 3.18 1.93 13.27
C TRP A 60 1.91 1.55 14.03
N LEU A 61 1.13 0.64 13.47
CA LEU A 61 0.05 -0.03 14.16
C LEU A 61 0.69 -1.14 14.99
N SER A 62 1.16 -0.77 16.18
CA SER A 62 1.69 -1.72 17.16
C SER A 62 0.72 -2.88 17.31
N GLU A 63 1.21 -4.11 17.23
CA GLU A 63 0.44 -5.27 17.65
C GLU A 63 0.04 -5.04 19.12
N SER A 64 -1.24 -4.74 19.35
CA SER A 64 -1.88 -5.14 20.60
C SER A 64 -2.03 -6.66 20.57
N GLY A 65 -0.89 -7.34 20.62
CA GLY A 65 -0.72 -8.76 20.37
C GLY A 65 0.61 -9.24 20.93
N ASN A 66 0.73 -9.08 22.24
CA ASN A 66 1.60 -9.79 23.18
C ASN A 66 2.73 -10.64 22.54
N GLY A 67 3.96 -10.12 22.60
CA GLY A 67 5.15 -10.94 22.45
C GLY A 67 5.39 -11.82 23.69
N GLU A 68 4.54 -12.84 23.87
CA GLU A 68 4.76 -13.98 24.78
C GLU A 68 4.67 -15.31 24.03
#